data_AF-A0A6N3DJ72-F1
#
_entry.id   AF-A0A6N3DJ72-F1
#
_cell.length_a   1.000
_cell.length_b   1.000
_cell.length_c   1.000
_cell.angle_alpha   90.00
_cell.angle_beta   90.00
_cell.angle_gamma   90.00
#
_symmetry.space_group_name_H-M   'P 1'
#
loop_
_entity.id
_entity.type
_entity.pdbx_description
1 polymer ?
#
loop_
_entity_poly.entity_id
_entity_poly.type
_entity_poly.pdbx_seq_one_letter_code
_entity_poly.pdbx_strand_id
1 'polypeptide(L)'
;MKNIKKFGLLLALIASVSLSSCSSEQSLTKPDTTTSTAEDSKKDTAADTQENKKEDTDKTEQKEDKADKKEDADKKEDTQKDDQQLTDDEKATIDEFVERLEKYEVGTAGASLKMDRLFTEIVNRCEFLETKPEQSQQYFIKKVSEVKDTENFKMAVKALKNTMDYYKEDKQAYIKQLEDSGSEWNPQIKLETLENLVNKF
;
A
#
# COMPACT_ATOMS: atom_id res chain seq x y z
N MET A 1 -8.92 -44.55 -26.44
CA MET A 1 -8.12 -43.31 -26.29
C MET A 1 -7.72 -43.16 -24.84
N LYS A 2 -6.42 -43.21 -24.52
CA LYS A 2 -5.84 -42.83 -23.20
C LYS A 2 -4.35 -42.61 -23.42
N ASN A 3 -3.96 -41.36 -23.66
CA ASN A 3 -2.56 -40.96 -23.75
C ASN A 3 -2.21 -40.17 -22.49
N ILE A 4 -1.53 -40.84 -21.55
CA ILE A 4 -0.85 -40.20 -20.43
C ILE A 4 0.52 -39.76 -20.94
N LYS A 5 0.69 -38.45 -21.17
CA LYS A 5 2.02 -37.86 -21.35
C LYS A 5 2.50 -37.36 -19.99
N LYS A 6 3.47 -38.10 -19.42
CA LYS A 6 4.24 -37.70 -18.25
C LYS A 6 5.22 -36.62 -18.69
N PHE A 7 5.12 -35.41 -18.13
CA PHE A 7 6.18 -34.41 -18.23
C PHE A 7 7.05 -34.50 -16.98
N GLY A 8 8.29 -34.94 -17.21
CA GLY A 8 9.31 -35.09 -16.19
C GLY A 8 9.83 -33.73 -15.73
N LEU A 9 9.83 -33.56 -14.42
CA LEU A 9 10.54 -32.55 -13.66
C LEU A 9 12.05 -32.68 -13.93
N LEU A 10 12.69 -31.61 -14.40
CA LEU A 10 14.14 -31.50 -14.44
C LEU A 10 14.58 -30.29 -13.61
N LEU A 11 15.04 -30.57 -12.39
CA LEU A 11 15.76 -29.65 -11.51
C LEU A 11 17.18 -29.45 -12.06
N ALA A 12 17.52 -28.24 -12.49
CA ALA A 12 18.89 -27.85 -12.77
C ALA A 12 19.41 -27.00 -11.60
N LEU A 13 20.28 -27.62 -10.80
CA LEU A 13 20.96 -27.07 -9.65
C LEU A 13 22.22 -26.34 -10.16
N ILE A 14 22.21 -25.00 -10.18
CA ILE A 14 23.39 -24.21 -10.58
C ILE A 14 24.22 -23.93 -9.33
N ALA A 15 25.32 -24.67 -9.19
CA ALA A 15 26.40 -24.34 -8.27
C ALA A 15 27.44 -23.50 -9.03
N SER A 16 27.61 -22.23 -8.63
CA SER A 16 28.71 -21.38 -9.10
C SER A 16 29.67 -21.07 -7.96
N VAL A 17 30.74 -21.87 -7.91
CA VAL A 17 32.16 -21.49 -7.94
C VAL A 17 32.60 -20.30 -7.06
N SER A 18 33.29 -20.65 -5.99
CA SER A 18 34.50 -20.05 -5.38
C SER A 18 34.77 -18.56 -5.52
N LEU A 19 34.66 -17.86 -4.39
CA LEU A 19 35.34 -16.60 -4.07
C LEU A 19 36.86 -16.82 -4.06
N SER A 20 37.57 -16.21 -5.01
CA SER A 20 39.03 -16.08 -4.99
C SER A 20 39.39 -14.71 -4.45
N SER A 21 40.19 -14.70 -3.38
CA SER A 21 40.78 -13.51 -2.74
C SER A 21 41.78 -12.79 -3.65
N CYS A 22 41.70 -11.47 -3.69
CA CYS A 22 42.85 -10.56 -3.89
C CYS A 22 42.39 -9.14 -3.48
N SER A 23 42.70 -8.70 -2.27
CA SER A 23 43.89 -7.89 -1.94
C SER A 23 43.74 -6.43 -2.33
N SER A 24 43.54 -5.58 -1.32
CA SER A 24 44.33 -4.35 -1.10
C SER A 24 44.00 -3.79 0.28
N GLU A 25 44.93 -3.99 1.20
CA GLU A 25 45.09 -3.13 2.37
C GLU A 25 45.38 -1.72 1.87
N GLN A 26 44.52 -0.75 2.20
CA GLN A 26 44.89 0.65 2.15
C GLN A 26 44.75 1.23 3.55
N SER A 27 45.92 1.30 4.19
CA SER A 27 46.23 2.03 5.41
C SER A 27 45.52 3.40 5.44
N LEU A 28 44.54 3.54 6.32
CA LEU A 28 44.06 4.85 6.79
C LEU A 28 45.01 5.31 7.89
N THR A 29 45.95 6.15 7.50
CA THR A 29 46.74 6.96 8.42
C THR A 29 45.80 7.88 9.18
N LYS A 30 45.73 7.69 10.50
CA LYS A 30 45.30 8.73 11.45
C LYS A 30 46.28 9.90 11.33
N PRO A 31 45.79 11.12 11.56
CA PRO A 31 46.44 11.93 12.58
C PRO A 31 45.49 12.23 13.74
N ASP A 32 46.02 11.96 14.93
CA ASP A 32 45.52 12.45 16.20
C ASP A 32 45.32 13.96 16.18
N THR A 33 44.19 14.45 16.70
CA THR A 33 44.19 15.70 17.47
C THR A 33 43.18 15.59 18.60
N THR A 34 43.76 15.64 19.78
CA THR A 34 43.17 15.62 21.12
C THR A 34 42.58 17.00 21.48
N THR A 35 41.61 16.96 22.40
CA THR A 35 41.28 18.01 23.39
C THR A 35 40.41 19.18 22.91
N SER A 36 39.14 19.21 23.35
CA SER A 36 38.80 19.88 24.61
C SER A 36 37.35 19.66 25.03
N THR A 37 37.21 19.25 26.28
CA THR A 37 36.02 19.23 27.13
C THR A 37 35.35 20.61 27.17
N ALA A 38 34.02 20.63 27.05
CA ALA A 38 33.17 21.54 27.79
C ALA A 38 31.84 20.82 28.07
N GLU A 39 31.74 20.26 29.28
CA GLU A 39 30.47 20.07 29.95
C GLU A 39 29.76 21.42 30.02
N ASP A 40 28.49 21.49 29.62
CA ASP A 40 27.56 22.30 30.40
C ASP A 40 26.26 21.51 30.58
N SER A 41 26.04 21.21 31.86
CA SER A 41 24.90 20.49 32.38
C SER A 41 23.80 21.52 32.63
N LYS A 42 22.63 21.36 32.01
CA LYS A 42 21.39 21.86 32.60
C LYS A 42 20.21 20.96 32.28
N LYS A 43 20.09 19.99 33.18
CA LYS A 43 18.85 19.37 33.63
C LYS A 43 17.94 20.48 34.16
N ASP A 44 16.84 20.75 33.48
CA ASP A 44 15.67 21.36 34.11
C ASP A 44 14.67 20.25 34.46
N THR A 45 14.59 20.02 35.77
CA THR A 45 13.53 19.30 36.46
C THR A 45 12.79 20.35 37.27
N ALA A 46 11.48 20.52 37.05
CA ALA A 46 10.57 20.98 38.08
C ALA A 46 9.10 20.73 37.73
N ALA A 47 8.43 20.01 38.64
CA ALA A 47 7.05 20.09 39.12
C ALA A 47 5.90 19.89 38.10
N ASP A 48 5.06 18.85 38.20
CA ASP A 48 4.17 18.42 39.31
C ASP A 48 3.05 19.43 39.63
N THR A 49 1.86 18.90 39.97
CA THR A 49 0.58 19.55 40.33
C THR A 49 -0.33 19.80 39.09
N GLN A 50 -1.57 19.31 38.96
CA GLN A 50 -2.54 18.82 39.94
C GLN A 50 -3.64 17.96 39.27
N GLU A 51 -4.03 16.90 39.95
CA GLU A 51 -5.36 16.26 39.91
C GLU A 51 -6.49 17.29 39.78
N ASN A 52 -7.47 17.01 38.90
CA ASN A 52 -8.83 17.45 39.19
C ASN A 52 -9.81 16.30 38.94
N LYS A 53 -10.11 15.64 40.05
CA LYS A 53 -11.14 14.64 40.25
C LYS A 53 -12.47 15.39 40.41
N LYS A 54 -13.45 15.13 39.54
CA LYS A 54 -14.86 15.21 39.91
C LYS A 54 -15.58 14.00 39.33
N GLU A 55 -15.73 13.01 40.19
CA GLU A 55 -16.89 12.13 40.22
C GLU A 55 -18.14 13.01 40.31
N ASP A 56 -19.14 12.73 39.47
CA ASP A 56 -20.52 12.90 39.90
C ASP A 56 -21.28 11.61 39.56
N THR A 57 -21.85 11.06 40.61
CA THR A 57 -22.67 9.85 40.62
C THR A 57 -24.11 10.32 40.53
N ASP A 58 -24.92 9.80 39.60
CA ASP A 58 -26.15 9.19 40.08
C ASP A 58 -26.83 8.23 39.11
N LYS A 59 -27.33 7.18 39.75
CA LYS A 59 -28.06 6.04 39.22
C LYS A 59 -29.40 6.46 38.62
N THR A 60 -29.93 5.65 37.70
CA THR A 60 -31.19 4.92 37.90
C THR A 60 -31.38 3.92 36.75
N GLU A 61 -31.28 2.63 37.08
CA GLU A 61 -31.88 1.53 36.33
C GLU A 61 -33.40 1.67 36.34
N GLN A 62 -34.09 1.32 35.23
CA GLN A 62 -35.02 0.18 35.23
C GLN A 62 -35.93 0.13 33.98
N LYS A 63 -36.08 -1.13 33.52
CA LYS A 63 -37.23 -1.77 32.85
C LYS A 63 -37.35 -1.72 31.31
N GLU A 64 -36.87 -2.82 30.72
CA GLU A 64 -37.68 -3.84 30.02
C GLU A 64 -39.15 -3.48 29.71
N ASP A 65 -39.56 -3.55 28.44
CA ASP A 65 -40.40 -4.66 27.96
C ASP A 65 -40.76 -4.54 26.46
N LYS A 66 -40.59 -5.67 25.76
CA LYS A 66 -41.49 -6.28 24.75
C LYS A 66 -41.72 -5.67 23.36
N ALA A 67 -41.24 -6.46 22.39
CA ALA A 67 -42.02 -7.28 21.44
C ALA A 67 -42.36 -6.71 20.05
N ASP A 68 -41.86 -7.47 19.08
CA ASP A 68 -42.51 -7.91 17.85
C ASP A 68 -43.09 -6.87 16.89
N LYS A 69 -42.37 -6.69 15.78
CA LYS A 69 -42.94 -6.88 14.44
C LYS A 69 -41.85 -7.22 13.43
N LYS A 70 -41.79 -8.50 13.05
CA LYS A 70 -41.21 -8.94 11.78
C LYS A 70 -42.09 -8.40 10.66
N GLU A 71 -41.64 -7.34 10.00
CA GLU A 71 -42.06 -7.06 8.63
C GLU A 71 -41.07 -7.76 7.71
N ASP A 72 -41.48 -8.94 7.26
CA ASP A 72 -40.86 -9.67 6.15
C ASP A 72 -41.24 -8.93 4.86
N ALA A 73 -40.65 -7.77 4.66
CA ALA A 73 -40.56 -7.13 3.37
C ALA A 73 -39.35 -7.74 2.67
N ASP A 74 -39.60 -8.85 1.98
CA ASP A 74 -38.72 -9.43 0.96
C ASP A 74 -38.52 -8.38 -0.14
N LYS A 75 -37.69 -7.38 0.16
CA LYS A 75 -37.01 -6.58 -0.83
C LYS A 75 -36.11 -7.56 -1.56
N LYS A 76 -36.63 -8.09 -2.67
CA LYS A 76 -35.80 -8.33 -3.84
C LYS A 76 -34.86 -7.13 -3.96
N GLU A 77 -33.60 -7.32 -3.57
CA GLU A 77 -32.48 -6.61 -4.17
C GLU A 77 -32.51 -6.98 -5.65
N ASP A 78 -33.38 -6.29 -6.38
CA ASP A 78 -33.15 -6.02 -7.78
C ASP A 78 -31.98 -5.03 -7.77
N THR A 79 -30.77 -5.58 -7.69
CA THR A 79 -29.54 -4.84 -7.90
C THR A 79 -29.62 -4.33 -9.33
N GLN A 80 -30.27 -3.18 -9.53
CA GLN A 80 -30.00 -2.34 -10.68
C GLN A 80 -28.49 -2.18 -10.68
N LYS A 81 -27.82 -2.87 -11.61
CA LYS A 81 -26.51 -2.48 -12.09
C LYS A 81 -26.72 -1.09 -12.66
N ASP A 82 -26.64 -0.12 -11.77
CA ASP A 82 -26.76 1.27 -12.09
C ASP A 82 -25.59 1.54 -13.04
N ASP A 83 -25.91 1.97 -14.26
CA ASP A 83 -24.95 2.29 -15.32
C ASP A 83 -24.25 3.63 -14.95
N GLN A 84 -23.84 3.74 -13.68
CA GLN A 84 -23.33 4.95 -13.07
C GLN A 84 -22.01 5.29 -13.73
N GLN A 85 -22.04 6.41 -14.44
CA GLN A 85 -20.83 7.03 -14.95
C GLN A 85 -19.91 7.42 -13.78
N LEU A 86 -18.61 7.43 -14.05
CA LEU A 86 -17.65 8.02 -13.11
C LEU A 86 -17.98 9.49 -12.90
N THR A 87 -17.98 9.90 -11.64
CA THR A 87 -17.96 11.31 -11.23
C THR A 87 -16.65 11.96 -11.67
N ASP A 88 -16.60 13.28 -11.62
CA ASP A 88 -15.39 14.00 -12.03
C ASP A 88 -14.24 13.80 -11.03
N ASP A 89 -14.54 13.62 -9.74
CA ASP A 89 -13.53 13.31 -8.72
C ASP A 89 -12.93 11.91 -8.91
N GLU A 90 -13.76 10.91 -9.26
CA GLU A 90 -13.29 9.55 -9.58
C GLU A 90 -12.40 9.56 -10.83
N LYS A 91 -12.76 10.32 -11.86
CA LYS A 91 -11.92 10.52 -13.06
C LYS A 91 -10.61 11.21 -12.72
N ALA A 92 -10.65 12.29 -11.93
CA ALA A 92 -9.46 13.02 -11.51
C ALA A 92 -8.51 12.12 -10.71
N THR A 93 -9.05 11.22 -9.89
CA THR A 93 -8.28 10.22 -9.15
C THR A 93 -7.56 9.24 -10.10
N ILE A 94 -8.25 8.75 -11.15
CA ILE A 94 -7.62 7.93 -12.19
C ILE A 94 -6.56 8.73 -12.97
N ASP A 95 -6.85 9.98 -13.33
CA ASP A 95 -5.92 10.85 -14.05
C ASP A 95 -4.62 11.04 -13.26
N GLU A 96 -4.72 11.36 -11.97
CA GLU A 96 -3.57 11.51 -11.08
C GLU A 96 -2.79 10.20 -10.95
N PHE A 97 -3.50 9.06 -10.82
CA PHE A 97 -2.86 7.75 -10.72
C PHE A 97 -2.02 7.43 -11.96
N VAL A 98 -2.58 7.64 -13.16
CA VAL A 98 -1.86 7.41 -14.43
C VAL A 98 -0.71 8.40 -14.58
N GLU A 99 -0.90 9.68 -14.25
CA GLU A 99 0.15 10.70 -14.31
C GLU A 99 1.32 10.37 -13.37
N ARG A 100 1.03 9.92 -12.15
CA ARG A 100 2.06 9.52 -11.17
C ARG A 100 2.82 8.29 -11.61
N LEU A 101 2.18 7.33 -12.28
CA LEU A 101 2.87 6.20 -12.91
C LEU A 101 3.73 6.65 -14.09
N GLU A 102 3.23 7.53 -14.96
CA GLU A 102 3.99 8.07 -16.10
C GLU A 102 5.21 8.87 -15.65
N LYS A 103 5.10 9.63 -14.55
CA LYS A 103 6.19 10.46 -14.01
C LYS A 103 7.02 9.76 -12.93
N TYR A 104 6.80 8.46 -12.70
CA TYR A 104 7.49 7.74 -11.64
C TYR A 104 8.99 7.65 -11.92
N GLU A 105 9.82 8.11 -10.98
CA GLU A 105 11.28 8.17 -11.13
C GLU A 105 11.93 6.86 -10.67
N VAL A 106 11.98 5.87 -11.57
CA VAL A 106 12.56 4.55 -11.29
C VAL A 106 14.04 4.67 -10.89
N GLY A 107 14.45 3.91 -9.86
CA GLY A 107 15.86 3.82 -9.44
C GLY A 107 16.39 5.01 -8.65
N THR A 108 15.53 5.97 -8.29
CA THR A 108 15.90 7.11 -7.45
C THR A 108 15.73 6.80 -5.96
N ALA A 109 16.44 7.57 -5.12
CA ALA A 109 16.25 7.48 -3.67
C ALA A 109 14.80 7.85 -3.31
N GLY A 110 14.15 6.98 -2.53
CA GLY A 110 12.74 7.17 -2.14
C GLY A 110 11.71 6.76 -3.19
N ALA A 111 12.12 6.21 -4.34
CA ALA A 111 11.18 5.71 -5.35
C ALA A 111 10.25 4.63 -4.76
N SER A 112 10.79 3.67 -3.99
CA SER A 112 9.98 2.63 -3.31
C SER A 112 8.92 3.23 -2.39
N LEU A 113 9.28 4.24 -1.58
CA LEU A 113 8.34 4.93 -0.69
C LEU A 113 7.24 5.66 -1.48
N LYS A 114 7.59 6.29 -2.61
CA LYS A 114 6.59 6.91 -3.50
C LYS A 114 5.62 5.86 -4.08
N MET A 115 6.13 4.67 -4.41
CA MET A 115 5.30 3.57 -4.92
C MET A 115 4.43 2.95 -3.83
N ASP A 116 4.94 2.76 -2.61
CA ASP A 116 4.17 2.29 -1.45
C ASP A 116 3.01 3.25 -1.15
N ARG A 117 3.27 4.57 -1.19
CA ARG A 117 2.22 5.59 -1.06
C ARG A 117 1.19 5.51 -2.18
N LEU A 118 1.63 5.39 -3.43
CA LEU A 118 0.73 5.24 -4.57
C LEU A 118 -0.17 4.00 -4.42
N PHE A 119 0.42 2.87 -4.05
CA PHE A 119 -0.30 1.62 -3.84
C PHE A 119 -1.34 1.76 -2.73
N THR A 120 -0.93 2.24 -1.55
CA THR A 120 -1.80 2.42 -0.37
C THR A 120 -2.93 3.41 -0.64
N GLU A 121 -2.64 4.54 -1.28
CA GLU A 121 -3.66 5.55 -1.62
C GLU A 121 -4.76 4.96 -2.51
N ILE A 122 -4.41 4.18 -3.54
CA ILE A 122 -5.38 3.59 -4.44
C ILE A 122 -6.24 2.55 -3.71
N VAL A 123 -5.61 1.63 -2.98
CA VAL A 123 -6.38 0.59 -2.28
C VAL A 123 -7.23 1.15 -1.14
N ASN A 124 -6.82 2.25 -0.50
CA ASN A 124 -7.55 2.86 0.62
C ASN A 124 -8.65 3.85 0.18
N ARG A 125 -8.66 4.35 -1.06
CA ARG A 125 -9.56 5.47 -1.43
C ARG A 125 -10.43 5.21 -2.65
N CYS A 126 -10.13 4.18 -3.44
CA CYS A 126 -10.77 4.00 -4.75
C CYS A 126 -11.84 2.90 -4.76
N GLU A 127 -12.81 2.97 -3.83
CA GLU A 127 -13.95 2.04 -3.76
C GLU A 127 -14.70 1.91 -5.09
N PHE A 128 -14.74 3.01 -5.87
CA PHE A 128 -15.36 3.06 -7.19
C PHE A 128 -14.77 2.07 -8.21
N LEU A 129 -13.54 1.57 -7.98
CA LEU A 129 -12.96 0.50 -8.80
C LEU A 129 -13.72 -0.83 -8.65
N GLU A 130 -14.42 -1.07 -7.53
CA GLU A 130 -15.27 -2.24 -7.32
C GLU A 130 -16.75 -1.96 -7.59
N THR A 131 -17.24 -0.75 -7.31
CA THR A 131 -18.66 -0.41 -7.51
C THR A 131 -18.98 -0.02 -8.95
N LYS A 132 -18.00 0.47 -9.73
CA LYS A 132 -18.13 0.84 -11.15
C LYS A 132 -16.98 0.24 -11.99
N PRO A 133 -16.80 -1.10 -11.99
CA PRO A 133 -15.58 -1.72 -12.50
C PRO A 133 -15.43 -1.55 -14.02
N GLU A 134 -16.51 -1.67 -14.80
CA GLU A 134 -16.46 -1.51 -16.25
C GLU A 134 -16.10 -0.06 -16.65
N GLN A 135 -16.75 0.93 -16.06
CA GLN A 135 -16.52 2.35 -16.35
C GLN A 135 -15.11 2.79 -15.91
N SER A 136 -14.69 2.35 -14.71
CA SER A 136 -13.33 2.57 -14.19
C SER A 136 -12.27 2.01 -15.13
N GLN A 137 -12.45 0.77 -15.57
CA GLN A 137 -11.50 0.11 -16.45
C GLN A 137 -11.44 0.77 -17.84
N GLN A 138 -12.59 1.11 -18.42
CA GLN A 138 -12.63 1.81 -19.71
C GLN A 138 -11.94 3.17 -19.64
N TYR A 139 -12.20 3.94 -18.58
CA TYR A 139 -11.55 5.24 -18.39
C TYR A 139 -10.05 5.10 -18.16
N PHE A 140 -9.62 4.15 -17.32
CA PHE A 140 -8.20 3.86 -17.10
C PHE A 140 -7.49 3.49 -18.40
N ILE A 141 -8.05 2.57 -19.21
CA ILE A 141 -7.48 2.20 -20.52
C ILE A 141 -7.35 3.41 -21.44
N LYS A 142 -8.39 4.27 -21.50
CA LYS A 142 -8.33 5.51 -22.27
C LYS A 142 -7.18 6.39 -21.80
N LYS A 143 -7.03 6.62 -20.49
CA LYS A 143 -5.97 7.45 -19.94
C LYS A 143 -4.58 6.88 -20.17
N VAL A 144 -4.40 5.57 -20.04
CA VAL A 144 -3.12 4.93 -20.38
C VAL A 144 -2.79 5.07 -21.87
N SER A 145 -3.78 5.11 -22.76
CA SER A 145 -3.52 5.35 -24.20
C SER A 145 -3.06 6.79 -24.52
N GLU A 146 -3.23 7.72 -23.59
CA GLU A 146 -2.80 9.12 -23.70
C GLU A 146 -1.40 9.37 -23.10
N VAL A 147 -0.81 8.37 -22.43
CA VAL A 147 0.55 8.42 -21.88
C VAL A 147 1.58 8.62 -22.99
N LYS A 148 2.50 9.56 -22.77
CA LYS A 148 3.57 9.93 -23.72
C LYS A 148 4.82 9.10 -23.48
N ASP A 149 5.21 8.92 -22.22
CA ASP A 149 6.37 8.09 -21.85
C ASP A 149 5.94 6.66 -21.52
N THR A 150 5.67 5.88 -22.56
CA THR A 150 5.14 4.52 -22.41
C THR A 150 6.14 3.57 -21.76
N GLU A 151 7.44 3.77 -21.95
CA GLU A 151 8.46 2.89 -21.35
C GLU A 151 8.62 3.18 -19.87
N ASN A 152 8.63 4.45 -19.46
CA ASN A 152 8.64 4.79 -18.04
C ASN A 152 7.36 4.30 -17.34
N PHE A 153 6.20 4.48 -17.97
CA PHE A 153 4.93 3.96 -17.45
C PHE A 153 4.97 2.43 -17.25
N LYS A 154 5.47 1.64 -18.20
CA LYS A 154 5.62 0.18 -18.04
C LYS A 154 6.54 -0.18 -16.88
N MET A 155 7.66 0.53 -16.71
CA MET A 155 8.56 0.31 -15.58
C MET A 155 7.88 0.65 -14.24
N ALA A 156 7.07 1.70 -14.20
CA ALA A 156 6.28 2.07 -13.04
C ALA A 156 5.21 1.02 -12.71
N VAL A 157 4.47 0.53 -13.71
CA VAL A 157 3.50 -0.56 -13.55
C VAL A 157 4.18 -1.83 -13.03
N LYS A 158 5.38 -2.15 -13.53
CA LYS A 158 6.17 -3.27 -13.01
C LYS A 158 6.57 -3.07 -11.54
N ALA A 159 7.00 -1.86 -11.17
CA ALA A 159 7.32 -1.54 -9.78
C ALA A 159 6.09 -1.65 -8.86
N LEU A 160 4.93 -1.17 -9.32
CA LEU A 160 3.66 -1.34 -8.59
C LEU A 160 3.31 -2.82 -8.40
N LYS A 161 3.45 -3.66 -9.45
CA LYS A 161 3.24 -5.12 -9.36
C LYS A 161 4.18 -5.76 -8.35
N ASN A 162 5.46 -5.39 -8.35
CA ASN A 162 6.40 -5.89 -7.35
C ASN A 162 6.02 -5.48 -5.92
N THR A 163 5.49 -4.27 -5.70
CA THR A 163 4.96 -3.86 -4.39
C THR A 163 3.77 -4.71 -3.97
N MET A 164 2.84 -5.00 -4.88
CA MET A 164 1.69 -5.89 -4.60
C MET A 164 2.15 -7.31 -4.27
N ASP A 165 3.15 -7.83 -4.99
CA ASP A 165 3.76 -9.14 -4.71
C ASP A 165 4.43 -9.15 -3.33
N TYR A 166 5.19 -8.11 -2.99
CA TYR A 166 5.82 -8.00 -1.67
C TYR A 166 4.80 -7.98 -0.52
N TYR A 167 3.70 -7.22 -0.69
CA TYR A 167 2.59 -7.27 0.26
C TYR A 167 1.99 -8.68 0.38
N LYS A 168 1.84 -9.43 -0.72
CA LYS A 168 1.30 -10.79 -0.69
C LYS A 168 2.23 -11.78 0.00
N GLU A 169 3.54 -11.63 -0.15
CA GLU A 169 4.56 -12.50 0.45
C GLU A 169 4.55 -12.41 1.98
N ASP A 170 4.54 -11.20 2.54
CA ASP A 170 4.48 -10.98 3.98
C ASP A 170 3.67 -9.73 4.33
N LYS A 171 2.35 -9.92 4.42
CA LYS A 171 1.38 -8.85 4.71
C LYS A 171 1.69 -8.11 6.01
N GLN A 172 2.10 -8.81 7.06
CA GLN A 172 2.29 -8.21 8.38
C GLN A 172 3.57 -7.37 8.40
N ALA A 173 4.64 -7.86 7.78
CA ALA A 173 5.85 -7.06 7.62
C ALA A 173 5.61 -5.81 6.76
N TYR A 174 4.85 -5.96 5.66
CA TYR A 174 4.51 -4.83 4.79
C TYR A 174 3.71 -3.76 5.53
N ILE A 175 2.63 -4.15 6.22
CA ILE A 175 1.78 -3.21 6.97
C ILE A 175 2.61 -2.49 8.05
N LYS A 176 3.48 -3.22 8.77
CA LYS A 176 4.37 -2.60 9.75
C LYS A 176 5.33 -1.58 9.13
N GLN A 177 5.90 -1.88 7.97
CA GLN A 177 6.75 -0.92 7.24
C GLN A 177 5.97 0.36 6.86
N LEU A 178 4.70 0.20 6.46
CA LEU A 178 3.84 1.35 6.18
C LEU A 178 3.60 2.19 7.43
N GLU A 179 3.25 1.57 8.56
CA GLU A 179 3.06 2.24 9.84
C GLU A 179 4.32 2.99 10.28
N ASP A 180 5.48 2.33 10.22
CA ASP A 180 6.79 2.93 10.55
C ASP A 180 7.12 4.12 9.62
N SER A 181 6.57 4.14 8.40
CA SER A 181 6.71 5.25 7.44
C SER A 181 5.65 6.34 7.56
N GLY A 182 4.68 6.20 8.48
CA GLY A 182 3.57 7.12 8.69
C GLY A 182 2.42 6.97 7.68
N SER A 183 2.31 5.83 7.00
CA SER A 183 1.23 5.51 6.06
C SER A 183 0.21 4.59 6.71
N GLU A 184 -1.08 4.80 6.44
CA GLU A 184 -2.15 3.96 6.95
C GLU A 184 -2.47 2.82 5.98
N TRP A 185 -2.73 1.62 6.52
CA TRP A 185 -3.27 0.50 5.76
C TRP A 185 -4.75 0.29 6.12
N ASN A 186 -5.65 0.77 5.27
CA ASN A 186 -7.09 0.66 5.44
C ASN A 186 -7.79 0.42 4.08
N PRO A 187 -7.53 -0.73 3.45
CA PRO A 187 -7.97 -0.98 2.08
C PRO A 187 -9.50 -1.01 1.99
N GLN A 188 -10.05 -0.20 1.09
CA GLN A 188 -11.47 -0.14 0.73
C GLN A 188 -11.80 -1.01 -0.49
N ILE A 189 -10.77 -1.45 -1.22
CA ILE A 189 -10.89 -2.43 -2.30
C ILE A 189 -10.00 -3.64 -2.04
N LYS A 190 -10.36 -4.76 -2.65
CA LYS A 190 -9.54 -5.96 -2.72
C LYS A 190 -8.31 -5.69 -3.57
N LEU A 191 -7.20 -6.32 -3.20
CA LEU A 191 -5.96 -6.24 -3.97
C LEU A 191 -6.17 -6.71 -5.41
N GLU A 192 -6.94 -7.79 -5.59
CA GLU A 192 -7.24 -8.39 -6.89
C GLU A 192 -7.91 -7.40 -7.84
N THR A 193 -8.66 -6.42 -7.32
CA THR A 193 -9.28 -5.35 -8.11
C THR A 193 -8.21 -4.47 -8.76
N LEU A 194 -7.22 -4.01 -7.97
CA LEU A 194 -6.11 -3.23 -8.50
C LEU A 194 -5.23 -4.06 -9.43
N GLU A 195 -4.96 -5.32 -9.10
CA GLU A 195 -4.18 -6.22 -9.96
C GLU A 195 -4.83 -6.41 -11.33
N ASN A 196 -6.13 -6.66 -11.37
CA ASN A 196 -6.87 -6.82 -12.62
C ASN A 196 -6.87 -5.53 -13.45
N LEU A 197 -6.85 -4.36 -12.81
CA LEU A 197 -6.75 -3.08 -13.49
C LEU A 197 -5.38 -2.93 -14.18
N VAL A 198 -4.29 -3.22 -13.47
CA VAL A 198 -2.92 -2.97 -13.97
C VAL A 198 -2.31 -4.12 -14.76
N ASN A 199 -2.83 -5.35 -14.64
CA ASN A 199 -2.35 -6.52 -15.39
C ASN A 199 -2.60 -6.44 -16.90
N LYS A 200 -3.39 -5.46 -17.34
CA LYS A 200 -3.64 -5.19 -18.76
C LYS A 200 -2.51 -4.41 -19.44
N PHE A 201 -1.50 -3.98 -18.68
CA PHE A 201 -0.38 -3.15 -19.11
C PHE A 201 0.95 -3.72 -18.60
#